data_AF-A0A2V9Q4T2-F1
#
_entry.id   AF-A0A2V9Q4T2-F1
#
_cell.length_a   1.000
_cell.length_b   1.000
_cell.length_c   1.000
_cell.angle_alpha   90.00
_cell.angle_beta   90.00
_cell.angle_gamma   90.00
#
_symmetry.space_group_name_H-M   'P 1'
#
loop_
_entity.id
_entity.type
_entity.pdbx_description
1 polymer ?
#
loop_
_entity_poly.entity_id
_entity_poly.type
_entity_poly.pdbx_seq_one_letter_code
_entity_poly.pdbx_strand_id
1 'polypeptide(L)' 'MLPIELRIDRAQKLLQMIEQDAPLLAVRVAPLSVERQQSTKSYAQQLATLTRAEIKRLLEEMEFAEAIEPYAAD' A
#
# COMPACT_ATOMS: atom_id res chain seq x y z
N MET A 1 -17.85 -0.06 -3.33
CA MET A 1 -16.44 0.32 -3.09
C MET A 1 -16.25 0.43 -1.59
N LEU A 2 -15.06 0.12 -1.07
CA LEU A 2 -14.77 0.34 0.36
C LEU A 2 -14.69 1.86 0.65
N PRO A 3 -15.04 2.31 1.87
CA PRO A 3 -14.74 3.65 2.37
C PRO A 3 -13.27 4.04 2.13
N ILE A 4 -13.02 5.32 1.88
CA ILE A 4 -11.69 5.82 1.51
C ILE A 4 -10.66 5.60 2.63
N GLU A 5 -11.08 5.75 3.88
CA GLU A 5 -10.28 5.52 5.07
C GLU A 5 -9.89 4.05 5.18
N LEU A 6 -10.82 3.13 4.88
CA LEU A 6 -10.54 1.69 4.85
C LEU A 6 -9.62 1.30 3.69
N ARG A 7 -9.66 2.02 2.56
CA ARG A 7 -8.71 1.83 1.46
C ARG A 7 -7.32 2.31 1.85
N ILE A 8 -7.21 3.47 2.51
CA ILE A 8 -5.96 4.03 3.03
C ILE A 8 -5.33 3.09 4.06
N ASP A 9 -6.07 2.67 5.08
CA ASP A 9 -5.60 1.76 6.14
C ASP A 9 -5.06 0.44 5.55
N ARG A 10 -5.77 -0.15 4.58
CA ARG A 10 -5.32 -1.38 3.91
C ARG A 10 -4.03 -1.16 3.12
N ALA A 11 -3.91 -0.07 2.39
CA ALA A 11 -2.72 0.24 1.61
C ALA A 11 -1.51 0.51 2.53
N GLN A 12 -1.71 1.22 3.65
CA GLN A 12 -0.67 1.45 4.65
C GLN A 12 -0.20 0.15 5.30
N LYS A 13 -1.13 -0.74 5.69
CA LYS A 13 -0.79 -2.07 6.23
C LYS A 13 0.00 -2.91 5.25
N LEU A 14 -0.36 -2.90 3.97
CA LEU A 14 0.40 -3.59 2.93
C LEU A 14 1.83 -3.05 2.82
N LEU A 15 1.99 -1.72 2.79
CA LEU A 15 3.30 -1.09 2.71
C LEU A 15 4.16 -1.45 3.93
N GLN A 16 3.57 -1.42 5.13
CA GLN A 16 4.23 -1.82 6.36
C GLN A 16 4.74 -3.26 6.30
N MET A 17 3.89 -4.20 5.86
CA MET A 17 4.28 -5.60 5.72
C MET A 17 5.44 -5.80 4.72
N ILE A 18 5.51 -4.99 3.67
CA ILE A 18 6.57 -5.12 2.66
C ILE A 18 7.89 -4.53 3.15
N GLU A 19 7.84 -3.36 3.82
CA GLU A 19 9.04 -2.61 4.18
C GLU A 19 9.58 -2.96 5.57
N GLN A 20 8.69 -3.12 6.55
CA GLN A 20 9.06 -3.26 7.96
C GLN A 20 9.16 -4.73 8.38
N ASP A 21 8.34 -5.61 7.79
CA ASP A 21 8.38 -7.05 8.05
C ASP A 21 9.32 -7.82 7.10
N ALA A 22 10.33 -7.14 6.55
CA ALA A 22 11.30 -7.75 5.62
C ALA A 22 11.96 -9.04 6.15
N PRO A 23 12.33 -9.18 7.45
CA PRO A 23 12.84 -10.44 7.98
C PRO A 23 11.82 -11.58 7.91
N LEU A 24 10.55 -11.31 8.20
CA LEU A 24 9.47 -12.30 8.10
C LEU A 24 9.26 -12.74 6.66
N LEU A 25 9.29 -11.79 5.71
CA LEU A 25 9.19 -12.10 4.28
C LEU A 25 10.38 -12.94 3.80
N ALA A 26 11.59 -12.66 4.28
CA ALA A 26 12.78 -13.44 3.95
C ALA A 26 12.64 -14.91 4.36
N VAL A 27 12.11 -15.17 5.57
CA VAL A 27 11.82 -16.54 6.04
C VAL A 27 10.80 -17.24 5.14
N ARG A 28 9.75 -16.53 4.71
CA ARG A 28 8.70 -17.10 3.84
C ARG A 28 9.19 -17.48 2.45
N VAL A 29 10.16 -16.73 1.90
CA VAL A 29 10.69 -17.01 0.55
C VAL A 29 11.86 -17.98 0.56
N ALA A 30 12.49 -18.23 1.71
CA ALA A 30 13.65 -19.12 1.84
C ALA A 30 13.44 -20.54 1.25
N PRO A 31 12.24 -21.16 1.31
CA PRO A 31 12.00 -22.47 0.69
C PRO A 31 11.95 -22.46 -0.84
N LEU A 32 11.86 -21.29 -1.49
CA LEU A 32 11.78 -21.16 -2.94
C LEU A 32 13.16 -21.28 -3.59
N SER A 33 13.20 -21.59 -4.89
CA SER A 33 14.45 -21.51 -5.67
C SER A 33 15.03 -20.09 -5.66
N VAL A 34 16.34 -19.97 -5.87
CA VAL A 34 17.03 -18.67 -5.91
C VAL A 34 16.40 -17.71 -6.93
N GLU A 35 16.03 -18.22 -8.10
CA GLU A 35 15.33 -17.44 -9.13
C GLU A 35 13.99 -16.90 -8.63
N ARG A 36 13.19 -17.73 -7.97
CA ARG A 36 11.90 -17.32 -7.40
C ARG A 36 12.07 -16.36 -6.23
N GLN A 37 13.11 -16.52 -5.41
CA GLN A 37 13.45 -15.56 -4.36
C GLN A 37 13.78 -14.20 -4.96
N GLN A 38 14.60 -14.15 -6.02
CA GLN A 38 14.97 -12.90 -6.68
C GLN A 38 13.77 -12.24 -7.34
N SER A 39 12.94 -13.02 -8.06
CA SER A 39 11.70 -12.53 -8.65
C SER A 39 10.75 -11.95 -7.59
N THR A 40 10.59 -12.64 -6.45
CA THR A 40 9.72 -12.17 -5.35
C THR A 40 10.23 -10.86 -4.73
N LYS A 41 11.56 -10.72 -4.55
CA LYS A 41 12.16 -9.47 -4.04
C LYS A 41 11.92 -8.30 -5.00
N SER A 42 12.15 -8.49 -6.29
CA SER A 42 11.87 -7.46 -7.31
C SER A 42 10.39 -7.08 -7.35
N TYR A 43 9.50 -8.07 -7.27
CA TYR A 43 8.07 -7.84 -7.23
C TYR A 43 7.64 -7.04 -5.98
N ALA A 44 8.18 -7.38 -4.80
CA ALA A 44 7.89 -6.65 -3.57
C ALA A 44 8.32 -5.17 -3.66
N GLN A 45 9.46 -4.88 -4.28
CA GLN A 45 9.91 -3.49 -4.51
C GLN A 45 8.97 -2.71 -5.43
N GLN A 46 8.52 -3.33 -6.52
CA GLN A 46 7.54 -2.75 -7.44
C GLN A 46 6.21 -2.51 -6.71
N LEU A 47 5.74 -3.49 -5.95
CA LEU A 47 4.49 -3.39 -5.20
C LEU A 47 4.54 -2.29 -4.14
N ALA A 48 5.65 -2.14 -3.42
CA ALA A 48 5.84 -1.02 -2.49
C ALA A 48 5.73 0.34 -3.21
N THR A 49 6.35 0.46 -4.38
CA THR A 49 6.31 1.70 -5.18
C THR A 49 4.89 2.05 -5.62
N LEU A 50 4.15 1.08 -6.12
CA LEU A 50 2.74 1.25 -6.50
C LEU A 50 1.86 1.58 -5.29
N THR A 51 2.11 0.93 -4.16
CA THR A 51 1.33 1.14 -2.92
C THR A 51 1.53 2.55 -2.38
N ARG A 52 2.75 3.09 -2.39
CA ARG A 52 3.02 4.49 -2.01
C ARG A 52 2.29 5.48 -2.93
N ALA A 53 2.27 5.22 -4.23
CA ALA A 53 1.55 6.05 -5.19
C ALA A 53 0.03 6.02 -4.96
N GLU A 54 -0.55 4.85 -4.66
CA GLU A 54 -1.97 4.73 -4.35
C GLU A 54 -2.33 5.41 -3.02
N ILE A 55 -1.51 5.28 -1.96
CA ILE A 55 -1.74 6.00 -0.70
C ILE A 55 -1.78 7.51 -0.95
N LYS A 56 -0.83 8.04 -1.72
CA LYS A 56 -0.81 9.46 -2.08
C LYS A 56 -2.10 9.87 -2.79
N ARG A 57 -2.53 9.12 -3.80
CA ARG A 57 -3.76 9.38 -4.55
C ARG A 57 -5.00 9.35 -3.65
N LEU A 58 -5.08 8.39 -2.73
CA LEU A 58 -6.20 8.26 -1.80
C LEU A 58 -6.27 9.42 -0.80
N LEU A 59 -5.12 9.89 -0.32
CA LEU A 59 -5.08 11.08 0.55
C LEU A 59 -5.53 12.33 -0.20
N GLU A 60 -5.09 12.52 -1.45
CA GLU A 60 -5.55 13.63 -2.30
C GLU A 60 -7.07 13.54 -2.59
N GLU A 61 -7.61 12.33 -2.81
CA GLU A 61 -9.05 12.08 -3.00
C GLU A 61 -9.86 12.40 -1.73
N MET A 62 -9.32 12.09 -0.55
CA MET A 62 -9.94 12.40 0.75
C MET A 62 -9.94 13.90 1.04
N GLU A 63 -8.79 14.57 0.88
CA GLU A 63 -8.66 16.02 1.04
C GLU A 63 -9.59 16.79 0.09
N PHE A 64 -9.73 16.33 -1.15
CA PHE A 64 -10.63 16.93 -2.12
C PHE A 64 -12.11 16.76 -1.73
N ALA A 65 -12.50 15.60 -1.21
CA ALA A 65 -13.87 15.35 -0.76
C ALA A 65 -14.22 16.23 0.47
N GLU A 66 -13.31 16.31 1.44
CA GLU A 66 -13.46 17.17 2.63
C GLU A 66 -13.53 18.66 2.28
N ALA A 67 -12.88 19.09 1.19
CA ALA A 67 -12.94 20.47 0.71
C ALA A 67 -14.26 20.84 -0.01
N ILE A 68 -15.05 19.86 -0.45
CA ILE A 68 -16.34 20.08 -1.15
C ILE A 68 -17.52 20.10 -0.17
N GLU A 69 -17.48 19.34 0.91
CA GLU A 69 -18.53 19.32 1.94
C GLU A 69 -18.78 20.63 2.72
N PRO A 70 -17.89 21.64 2.84
CA PRO A 70 -18.17 22.86 3.60
C PRO A 70 -19.21 23.79 2.95
N TYR A 71 -19.57 23.56 1.68
CA TYR A 71 -20.44 24.44 0.89
C TYR A 71 -21.86 23.93 0.66
N ALA A 72 -22.22 22.75 1.19
CA ALA A 72 -23.54 22.13 0.97
C ALA A 72 -24.52 22.33 2.14
N ALA A 73 -24.14 23.11 3.16
CA ALA A 73 -24.97 23.44 4.32
C ALA A 73 -25.28 24.95 4.36
N ASP A 74 -26.11 25.41 3.42
CA ASP A 74 -26.86 26.68 3.49
C ASP A 74 -28.26 26.49 2.88
#